data_AF-A0A660QK90-F1
#
_entry.id   AF-A0A660QK90-F1
#
_cell.length_a   1.000
_cell.length_b   1.000
_cell.length_c   1.000
_cell.angle_alpha   90.00
_cell.angle_beta   90.00
_cell.angle_gamma   90.00
#
_symmetry.space_group_name_H-M   'P 1'
#
loop_
_entity.id
_entity.type
_entity.pdbx_description
1 polymer ?
#
loop_
_entity_poly.entity_id
_entity_poly.type
_entity_poly.pdbx_seq_one_letter_code
_entity_poly.pdbx_strand_id
1 'polypeptide(L)'
;MGAHLSAASITTGILILPYNYTRTKNRSMSGKDFLEIHTENAVRAWDHAVVDTLSTVDLLESMKVWSDNNILIGYCLGGMVAVIVAALDRMRRFSRLALMTTGGGWHHIIWKSPISGFVRRRLPWDREEMKRLYERL
;
A
#
# COMPACT_ATOMS: atom_id res chain seq x y z
N MET A 1 -7.79 14.29 4.79
CA MET A 1 -6.45 14.72 4.34
C MET A 1 -6.53 15.60 3.09
N GLY A 2 -7.06 15.11 1.96
CA GLY A 2 -7.16 15.90 0.71
C GLY A 2 -7.80 17.29 0.85
N ALA A 3 -8.94 17.40 1.56
CA ALA A 3 -9.60 18.69 1.78
C ALA A 3 -8.72 19.71 2.55
N HIS A 4 -7.93 19.27 3.54
CA HIS A 4 -7.04 20.15 4.30
C HIS A 4 -5.84 20.61 3.47
N LEU A 5 -5.28 19.73 2.63
CA LEU A 5 -4.19 20.08 1.74
C LEU A 5 -4.65 21.06 0.65
N SER A 6 -5.84 20.83 0.08
CA SER A 6 -6.46 21.74 -0.87
C SER A 6 -6.74 23.12 -0.26
N ALA A 7 -7.21 23.18 1.00
CA ALA A 7 -7.39 24.44 1.72
C ALA A 7 -6.08 25.22 1.93
N ALA A 8 -4.93 24.53 1.93
CA ALA A 8 -3.60 25.12 1.96
C ALA A 8 -3.03 25.38 0.55
N SER A 9 -3.87 25.35 -0.49
CA SER A 9 -3.48 25.51 -1.91
C SER A 9 -2.49 24.46 -2.42
N ILE A 10 -2.53 23.25 -1.84
CA ILE A 10 -1.75 22.10 -2.30
C ILE A 10 -2.65 21.23 -3.18
N THR A 11 -2.27 21.06 -4.45
CA THR A 11 -2.91 20.09 -5.35
C THR A 11 -2.54 18.68 -4.92
N THR A 12 -3.54 17.80 -4.78
CA THR A 12 -3.33 16.43 -4.31
C THR A 12 -3.96 15.40 -5.24
N GLY A 13 -3.17 14.41 -5.67
CA GLY A 13 -3.66 13.16 -6.24
C GLY A 13 -3.80 12.10 -5.14
N ILE A 14 -4.96 11.46 -5.04
CA ILE A 14 -5.18 10.34 -4.11
C ILE A 14 -5.40 9.07 -4.93
N LEU A 15 -4.44 8.15 -4.84
CA LEU A 15 -4.54 6.86 -5.51
C LEU A 15 -5.35 5.86 -4.68
N ILE A 16 -6.31 5.23 -5.33
CA ILE A 16 -7.04 4.11 -4.77
C ILE A 16 -6.23 2.85 -5.07
N LEU A 17 -5.61 2.27 -4.03
CA LEU A 17 -4.83 1.04 -4.17
C LEU A 17 -5.71 -0.14 -4.67
N PRO A 18 -5.10 -1.17 -5.29
CA PRO A 18 -5.80 -2.40 -5.65
C PRO A 18 -6.63 -2.95 -4.48
N TYR A 19 -7.81 -3.50 -4.79
CA TYR A 19 -8.74 -4.09 -3.81
C TYR A 19 -9.30 -3.12 -2.75
N ASN A 20 -9.13 -1.81 -2.90
CA ASN A 20 -9.68 -0.79 -1.99
C ASN A 20 -10.78 0.03 -2.66
N TYR A 21 -11.77 0.49 -1.87
CA TYR A 21 -12.88 1.35 -2.31
C TYR A 21 -13.53 0.87 -3.61
N THR A 22 -13.49 1.70 -4.67
CA THR A 22 -14.06 1.41 -5.99
C THR A 22 -13.36 0.26 -6.73
N ARG A 23 -12.20 -0.20 -6.24
CA ARG A 23 -11.43 -1.33 -6.77
C ARG A 23 -11.62 -2.61 -5.94
N THR A 24 -12.54 -2.61 -4.98
CA THR A 24 -12.86 -3.79 -4.16
C THR A 24 -13.45 -4.89 -5.04
N LYS A 25 -13.01 -6.14 -4.82
CA LYS A 25 -13.56 -7.31 -5.54
C LYS A 25 -15.03 -7.52 -5.17
N ASN A 26 -15.83 -8.00 -6.13
CA ASN A 26 -17.23 -8.33 -5.90
C ASN A 26 -17.38 -9.31 -4.71
N ARG A 27 -18.34 -9.04 -3.81
CA ARG A 27 -18.58 -9.78 -2.57
C ARG A 27 -17.38 -9.84 -1.60
N SER A 28 -16.45 -8.89 -1.69
CA SER A 28 -15.35 -8.72 -0.74
C SER A 28 -15.48 -7.41 0.05
N MET A 29 -14.54 -7.19 0.96
CA MET A 29 -14.42 -5.98 1.77
C MET A 29 -13.19 -5.19 1.33
N SER A 30 -13.29 -3.85 1.32
CA SER A 30 -12.20 -2.95 0.94
C SER A 30 -10.92 -3.25 1.72
N GLY A 31 -9.81 -3.40 0.98
CA GLY A 31 -8.46 -3.65 1.51
C GLY A 31 -8.19 -5.10 1.93
N LYS A 32 -9.22 -5.94 2.02
CA LYS A 32 -9.11 -7.32 2.53
C LYS A 32 -8.23 -8.19 1.64
N ASP A 33 -8.44 -8.15 0.33
CA ASP A 33 -7.71 -9.00 -0.63
C ASP A 33 -6.28 -8.51 -0.89
N PHE A 34 -5.94 -7.28 -0.46
CA PHE A 34 -4.56 -6.78 -0.50
C PHE A 34 -3.66 -7.43 0.56
N LEU A 35 -4.25 -7.92 1.67
CA LEU A 35 -3.53 -8.52 2.80
C LEU A 35 -3.48 -10.06 2.74
N GLU A 36 -3.66 -10.66 1.57
CA GLU A 36 -3.51 -12.11 1.41
C GLU A 36 -2.05 -12.58 1.60
N ILE A 37 -1.86 -13.82 2.09
CA ILE A 37 -0.54 -14.43 2.30
C ILE A 37 -0.27 -15.44 1.19
N HIS A 38 0.95 -15.39 0.64
CA HIS A 38 1.54 -16.46 -0.18
C HIS A 38 0.69 -16.93 -1.37
N THR A 39 0.07 -15.99 -2.08
CA THR A 39 -0.51 -16.24 -3.41
C THR A 39 0.18 -15.35 -4.44
N GLU A 40 0.28 -15.82 -5.68
CA GLU A 40 0.68 -14.96 -6.80
C GLU A 40 -0.21 -13.71 -6.91
N ASN A 41 -1.46 -13.81 -6.45
CA ASN A 41 -2.40 -12.69 -6.41
C ASN A 41 -1.97 -11.61 -5.42
N ALA A 42 -1.45 -12.00 -4.24
CA ALA A 42 -0.93 -11.06 -3.26
C ALA A 42 0.23 -10.26 -3.88
N VAL A 43 1.24 -10.94 -4.45
CA VAL A 43 2.38 -10.27 -5.10
C VAL A 43 1.91 -9.34 -6.23
N ARG A 44 1.01 -9.82 -7.10
CA ARG A 44 0.42 -9.01 -8.16
C ARG A 44 -0.30 -7.76 -7.64
N ALA A 45 -0.93 -7.81 -6.47
CA ALA A 45 -1.55 -6.65 -5.85
C ALA A 45 -0.53 -5.54 -5.54
N TRP A 46 0.64 -5.94 -5.03
CA TRP A 46 1.74 -5.02 -4.74
C TRP A 46 2.34 -4.45 -6.02
N ASP A 47 2.61 -5.30 -7.00
CA ASP A 47 3.13 -4.87 -8.31
C ASP A 47 2.17 -3.87 -8.96
N HIS A 48 0.86 -4.17 -8.99
CA HIS A 48 -0.14 -3.24 -9.50
C HIS A 48 -0.16 -1.93 -8.72
N ALA A 49 -0.04 -1.94 -7.39
CA ALA A 49 -0.01 -0.70 -6.61
C ALA A 49 1.20 0.20 -6.96
N VAL A 50 2.37 -0.42 -7.16
CA VAL A 50 3.59 0.28 -7.57
C VAL A 50 3.47 0.81 -9.00
N VAL A 51 3.04 -0.04 -9.94
CA VAL A 51 2.84 0.32 -11.34
C VAL A 51 1.78 1.42 -11.47
N ASP A 52 0.65 1.32 -10.78
CA ASP A 52 -0.39 2.36 -10.81
C ASP A 52 0.16 3.70 -10.33
N THR A 53 1.04 3.70 -9.32
CA THR A 53 1.67 4.93 -8.82
C THR A 53 2.60 5.53 -9.86
N LEU A 54 3.52 4.75 -10.42
CA LEU A 54 4.49 5.21 -11.42
C LEU A 54 3.79 5.65 -12.72
N SER A 55 2.84 4.87 -13.22
CA SER A 55 2.04 5.21 -14.41
C SER A 55 1.18 6.45 -14.21
N THR A 56 0.72 6.71 -12.99
CA THR A 56 0.02 7.97 -12.69
C THR A 56 0.98 9.16 -12.78
N VAL A 57 2.22 9.01 -12.30
CA VAL A 57 3.23 10.04 -12.48
C VAL A 57 3.52 10.25 -13.97
N ASP A 58 3.72 9.17 -14.74
CA ASP A 58 3.93 9.24 -16.19
C ASP A 58 2.78 9.99 -16.89
N LEU A 59 1.53 9.70 -16.51
CA LEU A 59 0.35 10.39 -17.03
C LEU A 59 0.39 11.89 -16.71
N LEU A 60 0.64 12.26 -15.45
CA LEU A 60 0.69 13.66 -15.01
C LEU A 60 1.85 14.44 -15.67
N GLU A 61 3.00 13.80 -15.89
CA GLU A 61 4.10 14.35 -16.67
C GLU A 61 3.68 14.58 -18.13
N SER A 62 3.02 13.59 -18.77
CA SER A 62 2.53 13.71 -20.15
C SER A 62 1.50 14.84 -20.33
N MET A 63 0.69 15.07 -19.30
CA MET A 63 -0.30 16.15 -19.25
C MET A 63 0.32 17.51 -18.92
N LYS A 64 1.63 17.56 -18.63
CA LYS A 64 2.38 18.77 -18.24
C LYS A 64 1.83 19.44 -16.98
N VAL A 65 1.29 18.64 -16.05
CA VAL A 65 0.79 19.12 -14.75
C VAL A 65 1.61 18.60 -13.57
N TRP A 66 2.63 17.77 -13.82
CA TRP A 66 3.61 17.37 -12.82
C TRP A 66 4.58 18.52 -12.52
N SER A 67 4.92 18.71 -11.24
CA SER A 67 5.85 19.73 -10.77
C SER A 67 7.05 19.08 -10.09
N ASP A 68 8.22 19.72 -10.20
CA ASP A 68 9.47 19.27 -9.59
C ASP A 68 9.41 19.21 -8.05
N ASN A 69 8.50 19.96 -7.43
CA ASN A 69 8.33 19.99 -5.98
C ASN A 69 7.31 18.96 -5.44
N ASN A 70 6.83 18.05 -6.28
CA ASN A 70 5.86 17.03 -5.85
C ASN A 70 6.42 16.14 -4.73
N ILE A 71 5.55 15.79 -3.78
CA ILE A 71 5.88 14.98 -2.61
C ILE A 71 5.11 13.65 -2.71
N LEU A 72 5.82 12.53 -2.55
CA LEU A 72 5.18 11.23 -2.41
C LEU A 72 4.77 11.04 -0.95
N ILE A 73 3.46 10.95 -0.69
CA ILE A 73 2.92 10.71 0.65
C ILE A 73 2.39 9.29 0.76
N GLY A 74 2.97 8.52 1.67
CA GLY A 74 2.55 7.16 1.97
C GLY A 74 1.80 7.08 3.30
N TYR A 75 0.51 6.74 3.27
CA TYR A 75 -0.32 6.58 4.47
C TYR A 75 -0.64 5.10 4.74
N CYS A 76 -0.48 4.65 5.98
CA CYS A 76 -0.78 3.27 6.39
C CYS A 76 -0.04 2.26 5.48
N LEU A 77 -0.77 1.32 4.87
CA LEU A 77 -0.24 0.36 3.90
C LEU A 77 0.38 1.03 2.67
N GLY A 78 -0.15 2.18 2.26
CA GLY A 78 0.39 2.98 1.16
C GLY A 78 1.81 3.50 1.44
N GLY A 79 2.24 3.59 2.70
CA GLY A 79 3.64 3.93 3.00
C GLY A 79 4.63 2.84 2.65
N MET A 80 4.25 1.56 2.76
CA MET A 80 5.09 0.45 2.28
C MET A 80 5.22 0.50 0.75
N VAL A 81 4.12 0.78 0.04
CA VAL A 81 4.12 0.98 -1.42
C VAL A 81 4.99 2.19 -1.79
N ALA A 82 4.84 3.31 -1.08
CA ALA A 82 5.60 4.52 -1.33
C ALA A 82 7.12 4.33 -1.17
N VAL A 83 7.55 3.51 -0.19
CA VAL A 83 8.96 3.14 -0.04
C VAL A 83 9.47 2.37 -1.26
N ILE A 84 8.69 1.41 -1.78
CA ILE A 84 9.07 0.65 -2.98
C ILE A 84 9.16 1.57 -4.20
N VAL A 85 8.16 2.42 -4.41
CA VAL A 85 8.12 3.41 -5.50
C VAL A 85 9.34 4.35 -5.43
N ALA A 86 9.62 4.91 -4.25
CA ALA A 86 10.76 5.78 -4.02
C ALA A 86 12.09 5.09 -4.32
N ALA A 87 12.24 3.82 -3.94
CA ALA A 87 13.44 3.03 -4.19
C ALA A 87 13.64 2.73 -5.68
N LEU A 88 12.58 2.33 -6.39
CA LEU A 88 12.63 2.02 -7.82
C LEU A 88 12.87 3.26 -8.68
N ASP A 89 12.18 4.37 -8.37
CA ASP A 89 12.36 5.65 -9.08
C ASP A 89 13.66 6.37 -8.68
N ARG A 90 14.29 5.95 -7.58
CA ARG A 90 15.43 6.61 -6.94
C ARG A 90 15.15 8.07 -6.59
N MET A 91 13.92 8.38 -6.22
CA MET A 91 13.44 9.75 -5.92
C MET A 91 13.68 10.74 -7.06
N ARG A 92 13.78 10.29 -8.32
CA ARG A 92 14.05 11.18 -9.47
C ARG A 92 12.89 12.14 -9.71
N ARG A 93 11.65 11.68 -9.55
CA ARG A 93 10.43 12.46 -9.85
C ARG A 93 9.76 13.06 -8.63
N PHE A 94 10.28 12.78 -7.43
CA PHE A 94 9.70 13.24 -6.18
C PHE A 94 10.74 14.00 -5.38
N SER A 95 10.40 15.20 -4.92
CA SER A 95 11.29 16.02 -4.10
C SER A 95 11.52 15.42 -2.70
N ARG A 96 10.49 14.76 -2.14
CA ARG A 96 10.47 14.19 -0.79
C ARG A 96 9.54 13.00 -0.69
N LEU A 97 9.86 12.10 0.24
CA LEU A 97 8.99 11.01 0.69
C LEU A 97 8.51 11.33 2.11
N ALA A 98 7.19 11.38 2.31
CA ALA A 98 6.57 11.54 3.62
C ALA A 98 5.81 10.27 4.00
N LEU A 99 6.20 9.64 5.11
CA LEU A 99 5.57 8.43 5.62
C LEU A 99 4.69 8.77 6.81
N MET A 100 3.39 8.50 6.71
CA MET A 100 2.40 8.85 7.71
C MET A 100 1.74 7.59 8.25
N THR A 101 1.93 7.33 9.55
CA THR A 101 1.34 6.18 10.27
C THR A 101 1.49 4.88 9.49
N THR A 102 2.66 4.67 8.89
CA THR A 102 2.90 3.52 8.02
C THR A 102 3.34 2.30 8.82
N GLY A 103 2.99 1.11 8.33
CA GLY A 103 3.61 -0.13 8.80
C GLY A 103 5.04 -0.26 8.27
N GLY A 104 5.89 -1.00 8.97
CA GLY A 104 7.28 -1.22 8.55
C GLY A 104 7.65 -2.68 8.27
N GLY A 105 6.85 -3.64 8.75
CA GLY A 105 7.19 -5.06 8.68
C GLY A 105 6.02 -5.91 8.26
N TRP A 106 6.06 -6.46 7.04
CA TRP A 106 5.03 -7.38 6.54
C TRP A 106 4.83 -8.58 7.47
N HIS A 107 5.92 -9.14 7.99
CA HIS A 107 5.88 -10.23 8.97
C HIS A 107 5.07 -9.85 10.22
N HIS A 108 5.29 -8.65 10.78
CA HIS A 108 4.59 -8.19 11.96
C HIS A 108 3.13 -7.91 11.65
N ILE A 109 2.84 -7.33 10.48
CA ILE A 109 1.47 -7.09 10.03
C ILE A 109 0.73 -8.41 9.90
N ILE A 110 1.26 -9.42 9.21
CA ILE A 110 0.55 -10.68 8.97
C ILE A 110 0.46 -11.53 10.23
N TRP A 111 1.54 -11.65 10.99
CA TRP A 111 1.60 -12.55 12.13
C TRP A 111 1.18 -11.86 13.42
N LYS A 112 1.74 -10.70 13.78
CA LYS A 112 1.54 -10.13 15.13
C LYS A 112 0.36 -9.15 15.23
N SER A 113 -0.10 -8.55 14.13
CA SER A 113 -1.19 -7.57 14.17
C SER A 113 -2.58 -8.20 14.36
N PRO A 114 -3.47 -7.61 15.17
CA PRO A 114 -4.88 -7.99 15.24
C PRO A 114 -5.63 -7.79 13.91
N ILE A 115 -5.25 -6.78 13.12
CA ILE A 115 -5.96 -6.36 11.89
C ILE A 115 -5.94 -7.48 10.83
N SER A 116 -4.86 -8.25 10.75
CA SER A 116 -4.68 -9.37 9.83
C SER A 116 -5.18 -10.70 10.38
N GLY A 117 -5.90 -10.72 11.51
CA GLY A 117 -6.41 -11.95 12.12
C GLY A 117 -7.28 -12.79 11.18
N PHE A 118 -8.01 -12.15 10.26
CA PHE A 118 -8.80 -12.84 9.24
C PHE A 118 -7.93 -13.62 8.24
N VAL A 119 -6.71 -13.15 8.01
CA VAL A 119 -5.78 -13.76 7.07
C VAL A 119 -5.26 -15.06 7.65
N ARG A 120 -4.84 -15.03 8.92
CA ARG A 120 -4.34 -16.21 9.64
C ARG A 120 -5.40 -17.31 9.76
N ARG A 121 -6.67 -16.95 9.97
CA ARG A 121 -7.78 -17.92 10.03
C ARG A 121 -8.04 -18.68 8.73
N ARG A 122 -7.46 -18.24 7.61
CA ARG A 122 -7.60 -18.90 6.30
C ARG A 122 -6.43 -19.81 5.96
N LEU A 123 -5.38 -19.81 6.78
CA LEU A 123 -4.29 -20.75 6.59
C LEU A 123 -4.79 -22.17 6.88
N PRO A 124 -4.26 -23.18 6.17
CA PRO A 124 -4.63 -24.58 6.38
C PRO A 124 -4.10 -25.16 7.70
N TRP A 125 -3.41 -24.34 8.51
CA TRP A 125 -2.71 -24.76 9.72
C TRP A 125 -3.67 -24.83 10.90
N ASP A 126 -3.46 -25.83 11.76
CA ASP A 126 -4.22 -25.94 13.00
C ASP A 126 -3.76 -24.90 14.05
N ARG A 127 -4.52 -24.79 15.15
CA ARG A 127 -4.26 -23.81 16.21
C ARG A 127 -2.89 -24.02 16.89
N GLU A 128 -2.42 -25.26 16.99
CA GLU A 128 -1.17 -25.65 17.65
C GLU A 128 0.04 -25.35 16.75
N GLU A 129 -0.10 -25.59 15.46
CA GLU A 129 0.88 -25.27 14.42
C GLU A 129 1.04 -23.75 14.28
N MET A 130 -0.07 -23.00 14.27
CA MET A 130 -0.05 -21.55 14.35
C MET A 130 0.69 -21.07 15.60
N LYS A 131 0.40 -21.62 16.78
CA LYS A 131 1.05 -21.24 18.04
C LYS A 131 2.56 -21.49 18.00
N ARG A 132 2.98 -22.66 17.54
CA ARG A 132 4.40 -23.01 17.35
C ARG A 132 5.13 -22.04 16.42
N LEU A 133 4.46 -21.59 15.35
CA LEU A 133 5.07 -20.64 14.41
C LEU A 133 5.25 -19.25 15.02
N TYR A 134 4.29 -18.81 15.83
CA TYR A 134 4.40 -17.55 16.58
C TYR A 134 5.53 -17.56 17.61
N GLU A 135 5.73 -18.68 18.30
CA GLU A 135 6.78 -18.80 19.33
C GLU A 135 8.20 -18.84 18.72
N ARG A 136 8.33 -19.14 17.42
CA ARG A 136 9.61 -19.17 16.69
C ARG A 136 9.99 -17.83 16.03
N LEU A 137 9.10 -16.83 16.02
CA LEU A 137 9.25 -15.53 15.32
C LEU A 137 9.38 -14.33 16.27
#